data_AF-A0A327U576-F1
#
_entry.id   AF-A0A327U576-F1
#
_cell.length_a   1.000
_cell.length_b   1.000
_cell.length_c   1.000
_cell.angle_alpha   90.00
_cell.angle_beta   90.00
_cell.angle_gamma   90.00
#
_symmetry.space_group_name_H-M   'P 1'
#
loop_
_entity.id
_entity.type
_entity.pdbx_description
1 polymer ?
#
loop_
_entity_poly.entity_id
_entity_poly.type
_entity_poly.pdbx_seq_one_letter_code
_entity_poly.pdbx_strand_id
1 'polypeptide(L)'
;MSTNYYAFGPFPGGHADGEGLHIGQTAAGWRFLFRAHNSQGITTLPDWEHFLRNTDVTIQNEYGREVPVDEMIATMRKTTDKDGFPLRPRFRGDNEHRYVTSGGHAFDRREFF
;
A
#
# COMPACT_ATOMS: atom_id res chain seq x y z
N MET A 1 4.36 8.81 14.68
CA MET A 1 4.07 7.38 14.87
C MET A 1 3.72 6.81 13.51
N SER A 2 4.34 5.67 13.13
CA SER A 2 3.97 4.95 11.90
C SER A 2 2.97 3.87 12.24
N THR A 3 2.16 3.43 11.29
CA THR A 3 1.28 2.27 11.46
C THR A 3 1.31 1.41 10.20
N ASN A 4 1.71 0.15 10.33
CA ASN A 4 1.69 -0.82 9.23
C ASN A 4 0.31 -1.47 9.09
N TYR A 5 -0.06 -1.85 7.87
CA TYR A 5 -1.34 -2.48 7.53
C TYR A 5 -1.13 -3.74 6.71
N TYR A 6 -1.89 -4.78 7.02
CA TYR A 6 -1.76 -6.11 6.45
C TYR A 6 -3.11 -6.64 5.98
N ALA A 7 -3.12 -7.39 4.88
CA ALA A 7 -4.29 -8.10 4.38
C ALA A 7 -4.17 -9.60 4.67
N PHE A 8 -5.26 -10.21 5.12
CA PHE A 8 -5.40 -11.63 5.39
C PHE A 8 -6.56 -12.20 4.57
N GLY A 9 -6.49 -13.47 4.17
CA GLY A 9 -7.52 -14.13 3.38
C GLY A 9 -6.99 -15.30 2.54
N PRO A 10 -7.83 -15.91 1.70
CA PRO A 10 -7.50 -17.12 0.94
C PRO A 10 -6.71 -16.79 -0.34
N PHE A 11 -5.56 -16.11 -0.18
CA PHE A 11 -4.63 -15.76 -1.26
C PHE A 11 -3.17 -16.00 -0.82
N PRO A 12 -2.21 -16.11 -1.76
CA PRO A 12 -0.80 -16.31 -1.42
C PRO A 12 -0.29 -15.24 -0.45
N GLY A 13 0.20 -15.66 0.72
CA GLY A 13 0.69 -14.74 1.76
C GLY A 13 -0.39 -14.13 2.67
N GLY A 14 -1.65 -14.52 2.52
CA GLY A 14 -2.77 -14.08 3.36
C GLY A 14 -3.12 -14.99 4.55
N HIS A 15 -2.37 -16.08 4.76
CA HIS A 15 -2.63 -17.04 5.83
C HIS A 15 -2.54 -16.40 7.23
N ALA A 16 -3.45 -16.79 8.13
CA ALA A 16 -3.55 -16.25 9.49
C ALA A 16 -2.37 -16.63 10.41
N ASP A 17 -1.63 -17.66 10.04
CA ASP A 17 -0.42 -18.19 10.65
C ASP A 17 0.87 -17.52 10.13
N GLY A 18 0.74 -16.57 9.19
CA GLY A 18 1.79 -15.65 8.76
C GLY A 18 1.55 -14.21 9.21
N GLU A 19 2.46 -13.30 8.88
CA GLU A 19 2.32 -11.85 9.18
C GLU A 19 1.21 -11.15 8.36
N GLY A 20 0.60 -11.86 7.40
CA GLY A 20 -0.31 -11.30 6.41
C GLY A 20 0.42 -10.58 5.27
N LEU A 21 -0.31 -10.26 4.20
CA LEU A 21 0.24 -9.55 3.06
C LEU A 21 0.38 -8.07 3.42
N HIS A 22 1.61 -7.62 3.66
CA HIS A 22 1.88 -6.23 4.03
C HIS A 22 1.43 -5.29 2.89
N ILE A 23 0.43 -4.45 3.17
CA ILE A 23 -0.14 -3.46 2.25
C ILE A 23 0.78 -2.24 2.16
N GLY A 24 1.30 -1.82 3.31
CA GLY A 24 2.05 -0.61 3.47
C GLY A 24 1.86 0.02 4.83
N GLN A 25 2.37 1.24 5.00
CA GLN A 25 2.34 1.95 6.27
C GLN A 25 1.91 3.41 6.14
N THR A 26 1.17 3.91 7.13
CA THR A 26 0.93 5.35 7.31
C THR A 26 2.03 5.96 8.18
N ALA A 27 2.73 6.97 7.67
CA ALA A 27 3.72 7.71 8.45
C ALA A 27 3.16 9.05 8.97
N ALA A 28 2.72 9.07 10.23
CA ALA A 28 2.46 10.26 11.07
C ALA A 28 1.68 11.43 10.41
N GLY A 29 0.74 11.16 9.50
CA GLY A 29 -0.11 12.18 8.86
C GLY A 29 0.36 12.71 7.48
N TRP A 30 1.31 12.05 6.80
CA TRP A 30 1.96 12.63 5.62
C TRP A 30 1.86 11.78 4.34
N ARG A 31 2.18 10.49 4.40
CA ARG A 31 2.23 9.61 3.22
C ARG A 31 1.86 8.17 3.60
N PHE A 32 1.03 7.52 2.80
CA PHE A 32 0.92 6.07 2.78
C PHE A 32 2.06 5.52 1.91
N LEU A 33 2.89 4.67 2.49
CA LEU A 33 3.99 4.00 1.82
C LEU A 33 3.49 2.62 1.44
N PHE A 34 3.27 2.40 0.14
CA PHE A 34 2.75 1.13 -0.38
C PHE A 34 3.87 0.13 -0.58
N ARG A 35 3.62 -1.10 -0.14
CA ARG A 35 4.40 -2.25 -0.56
C ARG A 35 3.88 -2.77 -1.88
N ALA A 36 4.78 -3.01 -2.82
CA ALA A 36 4.45 -3.68 -4.08
C ALA A 36 4.74 -5.19 -3.98
N HIS A 37 3.85 -5.98 -4.56
CA HIS A 37 3.97 -7.44 -4.67
C HIS A 37 3.97 -7.84 -6.14
N ASN A 38 5.14 -7.76 -6.78
CA ASN A 38 5.31 -8.05 -8.21
C ASN A 38 4.81 -9.45 -8.60
N SER A 39 5.08 -10.46 -7.76
CA SER A 39 4.65 -11.85 -7.98
C SER A 39 3.14 -12.03 -7.98
N GLN A 40 2.39 -11.07 -7.43
CA GLN A 40 0.94 -11.06 -7.37
C GLN A 40 0.31 -10.03 -8.31
N GLY A 41 1.13 -9.27 -9.06
CA GLY A 41 0.66 -8.18 -9.92
C GLY A 41 0.13 -6.97 -9.16
N ILE A 42 0.32 -6.90 -7.83
CA ILE A 42 -0.19 -5.81 -7.00
C ILE A 42 0.90 -4.75 -6.87
N THR A 43 0.94 -3.82 -7.82
CA THR A 43 2.06 -2.88 -7.96
C THR A 43 1.61 -1.43 -8.09
N THR A 44 0.31 -1.15 -7.97
CA THR A 44 -0.27 0.19 -8.08
C THR A 44 -1.39 0.39 -7.07
N LEU A 45 -1.80 1.64 -6.81
CA LEU A 45 -2.99 1.92 -6.00
C LEU A 45 -4.25 1.30 -6.63
N PRO A 46 -4.51 1.43 -7.95
CA PRO A 46 -5.61 0.70 -8.58
C PRO A 46 -5.55 -0.82 -8.39
N ASP A 47 -4.37 -1.44 -8.48
CA ASP A 47 -4.24 -2.88 -8.22
C ASP A 47 -4.62 -3.23 -6.78
N TRP A 48 -4.18 -2.41 -5.81
CA TRP A 48 -4.54 -2.56 -4.41
C TRP A 48 -6.05 -2.39 -4.18
N GLU A 49 -6.68 -1.37 -4.77
CA GLU A 49 -8.12 -1.17 -4.66
C GLU A 49 -8.90 -2.34 -5.27
N HIS A 50 -8.47 -2.83 -6.43
CA HIS A 50 -9.07 -3.98 -7.07
C HIS A 50 -8.92 -5.23 -6.19
N PHE A 51 -7.72 -5.47 -5.66
CA PHE A 51 -7.43 -6.60 -4.78
C PHE A 51 -8.29 -6.58 -3.51
N LEU A 52 -8.33 -5.45 -2.80
CA LEU A 52 -9.04 -5.33 -1.52
C LEU A 52 -10.56 -5.33 -1.66
N ARG A 53 -11.12 -4.96 -2.83
CA ARG A 53 -12.58 -4.96 -3.06
C ARG A 53 -13.12 -6.29 -3.58
N ASN A 54 -12.31 -7.05 -4.33
CA ASN A 54 -12.78 -8.25 -5.04
C ASN A 54 -12.32 -9.56 -4.39
N THR A 55 -11.50 -9.48 -3.35
CA THR A 55 -11.01 -10.65 -2.62
C THR A 55 -11.68 -10.67 -1.24
N ASP A 56 -11.95 -11.87 -0.72
CA ASP A 56 -12.35 -12.04 0.68
C ASP A 56 -11.15 -11.72 1.58
N VAL A 57 -11.04 -10.44 1.98
CA VAL A 57 -9.91 -9.91 2.75
C VAL A 57 -10.35 -9.38 4.11
N THR A 58 -9.56 -9.71 5.13
CA THR A 58 -9.57 -9.00 6.41
C THR A 58 -8.35 -8.10 6.47
N ILE A 59 -8.54 -6.80 6.70
CA ILE A 59 -7.43 -5.86 6.83
C ILE A 59 -7.21 -5.58 8.32
N GLN A 60 -5.97 -5.68 8.79
CA GLN A 60 -5.60 -5.32 10.15
C GLN A 60 -4.42 -4.38 10.17
N ASN A 61 -4.33 -3.54 11.20
CA ASN A 61 -3.12 -2.81 11.50
C ASN A 61 -2.14 -3.65 12.34
N GLU A 62 -0.92 -3.15 12.54
CA GLU A 62 0.12 -3.80 13.35
C GLU A 62 -0.28 -4.09 14.82
N TYR A 63 -1.35 -3.45 15.31
CA TYR A 63 -1.90 -3.67 16.64
C TYR A 63 -3.04 -4.72 16.65
N GLY A 64 -3.27 -5.41 15.53
CA GLY A 64 -4.33 -6.42 15.38
C GLY A 64 -5.74 -5.83 15.28
N ARG A 65 -5.87 -4.51 15.10
CA ARG A 65 -7.18 -3.88 14.93
C ARG A 65 -7.62 -3.98 13.49
N GLU A 66 -8.83 -4.50 13.28
CA GLU A 66 -9.46 -4.56 11.97
C GLU A 66 -9.77 -3.16 11.42
N VAL A 67 -9.51 -2.98 10.12
CA VAL A 67 -9.73 -1.73 9.38
C VAL A 67 -10.70 -2.03 8.23
N PRO A 68 -11.84 -1.33 8.12
CA PRO A 68 -12.74 -1.48 6.99
C PRO A 68 -12.04 -1.17 5.66
N VAL A 69 -12.37 -1.93 4.60
CA VAL A 69 -11.80 -1.75 3.25
C VAL A 69 -11.94 -0.30 2.76
N ASP A 70 -13.10 0.32 2.95
CA ASP A 70 -13.31 1.70 2.52
C ASP A 70 -12.48 2.71 3.32
N GLU A 71 -12.24 2.47 4.62
CA GLU A 71 -11.36 3.29 5.44
C GLU A 71 -9.90 3.16 4.98
N MET A 72 -9.48 1.94 4.63
CA MET A 72 -8.15 1.69 4.08
C MET A 72 -7.97 2.42 2.75
N ILE A 73 -8.94 2.31 1.83
CA ILE A 73 -8.88 2.98 0.53
C ILE A 73 -8.88 4.50 0.68
N ALA A 74 -9.71 5.05 1.57
CA ALA A 74 -9.70 6.48 1.88
C ALA A 74 -8.34 6.93 2.42
N THR A 75 -7.73 6.12 3.29
CA THR A 75 -6.39 6.39 3.86
C THR A 75 -5.31 6.38 2.78
N MET A 76 -5.33 5.39 1.89
CA MET A 76 -4.42 5.29 0.75
C MET A 76 -4.55 6.53 -0.16
N ARG A 77 -5.77 6.89 -0.55
CA ARG A 77 -6.07 8.04 -1.44
C ARG A 77 -5.77 9.41 -0.85
N LYS A 78 -6.05 9.62 0.45
CA LYS A 78 -5.82 10.92 1.13
C LYS A 78 -4.35 11.36 1.07
N THR A 79 -3.44 10.41 0.83
CA THR A 79 -2.01 10.66 0.80
C THR A 79 -1.41 10.76 -0.61
N THR A 80 -2.27 10.69 -1.63
CA THR A 80 -1.93 10.81 -3.04
C THR A 80 -2.67 12.00 -3.67
N ASP A 81 -2.07 12.69 -4.65
CA ASP A 81 -2.73 13.75 -5.39
C ASP A 81 -3.72 13.21 -6.43
N LYS A 82 -4.34 14.12 -7.21
CA LYS A 82 -5.35 13.77 -8.23
C LYS A 82 -4.84 12.81 -9.31
N ASP A 83 -3.53 12.76 -9.52
CA ASP A 83 -2.86 11.90 -10.50
C ASP A 83 -2.21 10.68 -9.79
N GLY A 84 -2.46 10.52 -8.48
CA GLY A 84 -1.96 9.44 -7.65
C GLY A 84 -0.48 9.58 -7.25
N PHE A 85 0.12 10.76 -7.36
CA PHE A 85 1.47 11.01 -6.86
C PHE A 85 1.47 11.33 -5.36
N PRO A 86 2.53 10.97 -4.61
CA PRO A 86 2.60 11.30 -3.18
C PRO A 86 2.70 12.82 -2.94
N LEU A 87 1.89 13.35 -2.01
CA LEU A 87 1.82 14.78 -1.69
C LEU A 87 3.06 15.38 -0.98
N ARG A 88 4.23 14.74 -0.99
CA ARG A 88 5.46 15.21 -0.31
C ARG A 88 6.38 16.04 -1.24
N PRO A 89 6.74 17.29 -0.89
CA PRO A 89 7.69 18.11 -1.67
C PRO A 89 9.15 17.61 -1.65
N ARG A 90 9.56 16.89 -0.60
CA ARG A 90 10.99 16.57 -0.31
C ARG A 90 11.65 15.52 -1.21
N PHE A 91 10.92 14.87 -2.12
CA PHE A 91 11.46 13.86 -3.05
C PHE A 91 11.47 14.35 -4.51
N ARG A 92 11.54 15.66 -4.74
CA ARG A 92 11.74 16.25 -6.08
C ARG A 92 13.21 16.25 -6.56
N GLY A 93 14.15 15.83 -5.72
CA GLY A 93 15.55 15.66 -6.09
C GLY A 93 15.84 14.19 -6.38
N ASP A 94 16.16 13.91 -7.63
CA ASP A 94 16.60 12.62 -8.17
C ASP A 94 15.51 11.60 -8.55
N ASN A 95 15.60 11.15 -9.81
CA ASN A 95 14.72 10.18 -10.44
C ASN A 95 15.20 8.73 -10.22
N GLU A 96 16.38 8.51 -9.63
CA GLU A 96 17.04 7.19 -9.53
C GLU A 96 16.37 6.17 -8.58
N HIS A 97 15.29 6.53 -7.89
CA HIS A 97 14.62 5.65 -6.93
C HIS A 97 13.12 5.43 -7.22
N ARG A 98 12.65 5.84 -8.39
CA ARG A 98 11.25 5.80 -8.78
C ARG A 98 11.01 4.62 -9.71
N TYR A 99 10.33 3.57 -9.24
CA TYR A 99 9.60 2.72 -10.18
C TYR A 99 8.34 3.47 -10.57
N VAL A 100 8.29 3.91 -11.83
CA VAL A 100 7.11 4.49 -12.46
C VAL A 100 6.52 3.35 -13.29
N THR A 101 5.43 2.75 -12.81
CA THR A 101 4.68 1.80 -13.64
C THR A 101 3.92 2.57 -14.72
N SER A 102 3.45 1.89 -15.78
CA SER A 102 2.90 2.47 -17.02
C SER A 102 1.70 3.43 -16.88
N GLY A 103 1.25 3.71 -15.65
CA GLY A 103 0.23 4.70 -15.29
C GLY A 103 0.68 5.80 -14.31
N GLY A 104 1.95 5.86 -13.89
CA GLY A 104 2.52 7.05 -13.22
C GLY A 104 2.65 7.04 -11.69
N HIS A 105 2.49 5.92 -10.97
CA HIS A 105 2.59 5.96 -9.50
C HIS A 105 4.00 5.64 -8.98
N ALA A 106 4.49 6.42 -8.01
CA ALA A 106 5.86 6.33 -7.50
C ALA A 106 5.98 5.38 -6.28
N PHE A 107 6.61 4.23 -6.49
CA PHE A 107 7.03 3.29 -5.43
C PHE A 107 8.45 3.58 -4.97
N ASP A 108 8.73 3.42 -3.67
CA ASP A 108 10.10 3.52 -3.13
C ASP A 108 10.82 2.20 -3.38
N ARG A 109 11.98 2.25 -4.07
CA ARG A 109 12.78 1.06 -4.38
C ARG A 109 13.23 0.26 -3.15
N ARG A 110 13.23 0.87 -1.96
CA ARG A 110 13.73 0.25 -0.71
C ARG A 110 12.75 -0.74 -0.11
N GLU A 111 11.53 -0.87 -0.65
CA GLU A 111 10.56 -1.87 -0.20
C GLU A 111 10.60 -3.19 -1.00
N PHE A 112 11.53 -3.28 -1.97
CA PHE A 112 11.75 -4.48 -2.81
C PHE A 112 12.96 -5.33 -2.37
N PHE A 113 13.64 -4.97 -1.28
CA PHE A 113 14.80 -5.68 -0.73
C PHE A 113 14.56 -6.04 0.74
#